data_AF-A0A2E5MNL2-F1
#
_entry.id   AF-A0A2E5MNL2-F1
#
_cell.length_a   1.000
_cell.length_b   1.000
_cell.length_c   1.000
_cell.angle_alpha   90.00
_cell.angle_beta   90.00
_cell.angle_gamma   90.00
#
_symmetry.space_group_name_H-M   'P 1'
#
loop_
_entity.id
_entity.type
_entity.pdbx_description
1 polymer ?
#
loop_
_entity_poly.entity_id
_entity_poly.type
_entity_poly.pdbx_seq_one_letter_code
_entity_poly.pdbx_strand_id
1 'polypeptide(L)'
;MQKCCFFASAVLLSFPVITTADETIADDLIVQASLCAGEGCVADIEFEFDTLRLQSSTPQIEFQDTSNAGSFPNEDWSVGITDGGSAASTSFFIKSLTHNLDALVISADGDVALGAGAAIVTEAVSVGDLGSERRVTHVADGVDDTDAVSLAQFNAFKTTATASVSDDVAALDARLSGLETRLSDLVTRLEAVAIQAN
;
A
#
# COMPACT_ATOMS: atom_id res chain seq x y z
N MET A 1 -87.82 -5.91 -34.02
CA MET A 1 -86.62 -5.55 -34.80
C MET A 1 -85.96 -4.34 -34.16
N GLN A 2 -84.62 -4.27 -34.25
CA GLN A 2 -83.76 -3.09 -34.00
C GLN A 2 -83.02 -2.97 -32.65
N LYS A 3 -81.92 -3.74 -32.58
CA LYS A 3 -80.54 -3.44 -32.17
C LYS A 3 -80.18 -2.09 -31.47
N CYS A 4 -79.52 -2.27 -30.32
CA CYS A 4 -78.12 -1.91 -29.98
C CYS A 4 -77.78 -0.66 -29.17
N CYS A 5 -76.81 -0.93 -28.27
CA CYS A 5 -75.74 -0.09 -27.70
C CYS A 5 -76.06 0.79 -26.49
N PHE A 6 -75.57 0.35 -25.31
CA PHE A 6 -75.06 1.26 -24.29
C PHE A 6 -73.65 0.85 -23.88
N PHE A 7 -72.79 1.87 -23.81
CA PHE A 7 -71.34 1.85 -23.73
C PHE A 7 -70.81 1.29 -22.40
N ALA A 8 -69.85 0.38 -22.46
CA ALA A 8 -68.97 0.05 -21.33
C ALA A 8 -67.91 1.16 -21.20
N SER A 9 -67.97 1.91 -20.09
CA SER A 9 -66.97 2.93 -19.77
C SER A 9 -65.74 2.25 -19.18
N ALA A 10 -64.65 2.18 -19.94
CA ALA A 10 -63.37 1.66 -19.49
C ALA A 10 -62.65 2.76 -18.67
N VAL A 11 -62.49 2.53 -17.37
CA VAL A 11 -61.63 3.34 -16.49
C VAL A 11 -60.18 3.03 -16.88
N LEU A 12 -59.58 3.92 -17.67
CA LEU A 12 -58.14 3.91 -17.96
C LEU A 12 -57.41 4.37 -16.70
N LEU A 13 -56.88 3.41 -15.93
CA LEU A 13 -55.90 3.65 -14.88
C LEU A 13 -54.63 4.22 -15.53
N SER A 14 -54.45 5.54 -15.46
CA SER A 14 -53.20 6.19 -15.82
C SER A 14 -52.13 5.84 -14.77
N PHE A 15 -51.30 4.84 -15.05
CA PHE A 15 -50.10 4.61 -14.28
C PHE A 15 -49.16 5.81 -14.48
N PRO A 16 -48.59 6.40 -13.41
CA PRO A 16 -47.57 7.43 -13.57
C PRO A 16 -46.34 6.81 -14.22
N VAL A 17 -46.01 7.29 -15.42
CA VAL A 17 -44.71 7.01 -16.06
C VAL A 17 -43.70 7.92 -15.38
N ILE A 18 -42.77 7.34 -14.62
CA ILE A 18 -41.60 8.08 -14.12
C ILE A 18 -40.65 8.21 -15.30
N THR A 19 -40.58 9.40 -15.89
CA THR A 19 -39.53 9.76 -16.84
C THR A 19 -38.28 10.13 -16.04
N THR A 20 -37.20 9.38 -16.24
CA THR A 20 -35.88 9.72 -15.71
C THR A 20 -35.14 10.47 -16.82
N ALA A 21 -34.90 11.76 -16.62
CA ALA A 21 -34.03 12.56 -17.47
C ALA A 21 -32.79 12.94 -16.65
N ASP A 22 -31.62 12.87 -17.26
CA ASP A 22 -30.39 13.31 -16.62
C ASP A 22 -30.38 14.83 -16.50
N GLU A 23 -29.93 15.34 -15.35
CA GLU A 23 -29.72 16.77 -15.17
C GLU A 23 -28.31 17.13 -15.66
N THR A 24 -28.21 18.11 -16.54
CA THR A 24 -26.93 18.69 -16.97
C THR A 24 -26.91 20.16 -16.58
N ILE A 25 -25.98 20.52 -15.69
CA ILE A 25 -25.71 21.92 -15.36
C ILE A 25 -24.64 22.41 -16.34
N ALA A 26 -25.01 23.32 -17.24
CA ALA A 26 -24.12 23.83 -18.30
C ALA A 26 -23.09 24.86 -17.79
N ASP A 27 -23.09 25.13 -16.50
CA ASP A 27 -22.24 26.10 -15.81
C ASP A 27 -21.84 25.54 -14.43
N ASP A 28 -21.14 26.33 -13.62
CA ASP A 28 -20.69 25.93 -12.27
C ASP A 28 -21.86 25.65 -11.32
N LEU A 29 -21.82 24.50 -10.63
CA LEU A 29 -22.71 24.19 -9.51
C LEU A 29 -22.05 24.61 -8.20
N ILE A 30 -22.62 25.61 -7.53
CA ILE A 30 -22.19 26.05 -6.19
C ILE A 30 -23.24 25.63 -5.16
N VAL A 31 -22.86 24.70 -4.28
CA VAL A 31 -23.68 24.29 -3.12
C VAL A 31 -23.13 25.00 -1.88
N GLN A 32 -23.93 25.91 -1.29
CA GLN A 32 -23.48 26.74 -0.15
C GLN A 32 -23.42 25.99 1.19
N ALA A 33 -24.21 24.92 1.34
CA ALA A 33 -24.24 24.09 2.54
C ALA A 33 -23.60 22.72 2.25
N SER A 34 -24.39 21.65 2.25
CA SER A 34 -23.90 20.29 2.04
C SER A 34 -24.60 19.62 0.86
N LEU A 35 -23.88 18.72 0.18
CA LEU A 35 -24.39 17.88 -0.90
C LEU A 35 -24.41 16.41 -0.45
N CYS A 36 -25.52 15.71 -0.67
CA CYS A 36 -25.55 14.25 -0.58
C CYS A 36 -25.68 13.67 -1.99
N ALA A 37 -24.85 12.68 -2.33
CA ALA A 37 -24.94 11.94 -3.58
C ALA A 37 -24.90 10.42 -3.33
N GLY A 38 -25.74 9.68 -4.06
CA GLY A 38 -25.86 8.21 -3.97
C GLY A 38 -27.25 7.75 -3.53
N GLU A 39 -27.51 6.45 -3.72
CA GLU A 39 -28.82 5.82 -3.48
C GLU A 39 -29.29 5.94 -2.02
N GLY A 40 -28.36 6.03 -1.06
CA GLY A 40 -28.69 6.15 0.36
C GLY A 40 -29.22 7.51 0.78
N CYS A 41 -29.07 8.54 -0.05
CA CYS A 41 -29.49 9.90 0.28
C CYS A 41 -31.02 10.01 0.39
N VAL A 42 -31.49 10.61 1.49
CA VAL A 42 -32.92 10.82 1.77
C VAL A 42 -33.22 12.30 2.05
N ALA A 43 -34.50 12.67 1.93
CA ALA A 43 -34.96 14.01 2.29
C ALA A 43 -34.72 14.30 3.78
N ASP A 44 -34.43 15.57 4.09
CA ASP A 44 -34.19 16.08 5.44
C ASP A 44 -33.07 15.37 6.22
N ILE A 45 -32.06 14.85 5.50
CA ILE A 45 -30.87 14.28 6.14
C ILE A 45 -30.07 15.36 6.89
N GLU A 46 -29.63 15.04 8.11
CA GLU A 46 -28.73 15.88 8.89
C GLU A 46 -27.27 15.62 8.47
N PHE A 47 -26.54 16.69 8.16
CA PHE A 47 -25.16 16.63 7.66
C PHE A 47 -24.11 16.88 8.73
N GLU A 48 -24.50 17.35 9.92
CA GLU A 48 -23.56 17.79 10.96
C GLU A 48 -22.49 18.77 10.39
N PHE A 49 -21.24 18.32 10.27
CA PHE A 49 -20.11 19.07 9.73
C PHE A 49 -19.69 18.61 8.32
N ASP A 50 -20.33 17.60 7.75
CA ASP A 50 -20.00 17.06 6.43
C ASP A 50 -20.46 18.01 5.32
N THR A 51 -19.54 18.46 4.46
CA THR A 51 -19.86 19.29 3.29
C THR A 51 -20.29 18.46 2.08
N LEU A 52 -19.80 17.21 1.97
CA LEU A 52 -20.17 16.26 0.92
C LEU A 52 -20.33 14.88 1.55
N ARG A 53 -21.49 14.26 1.35
CA ARG A 53 -21.77 12.90 1.81
C ARG A 53 -22.06 12.00 0.61
N LEU A 54 -21.22 10.99 0.43
CA LEU A 54 -21.45 9.94 -0.56
C LEU A 54 -22.11 8.74 0.15
N GLN A 55 -23.36 8.45 -0.16
CA GLN A 55 -24.12 7.36 0.47
C GLN A 55 -24.47 6.26 -0.52
N SER A 56 -23.71 5.18 -0.45
CA SER A 56 -23.90 3.95 -1.23
C SER A 56 -23.25 2.80 -0.45
N SER A 57 -23.45 1.54 -0.86
CA SER A 57 -22.71 0.39 -0.32
C SER A 57 -21.22 0.45 -0.65
N THR A 58 -20.85 1.00 -1.81
CA THR A 58 -19.45 1.17 -2.24
C THR A 58 -19.24 2.56 -2.85
N PRO A 59 -19.25 3.64 -2.04
CA PRO A 59 -19.15 5.01 -2.53
C PRO A 59 -17.78 5.26 -3.17
N GLN A 60 -17.80 5.81 -4.38
CA GLN A 60 -16.61 6.04 -5.20
C GLN A 60 -16.71 7.37 -5.92
N ILE A 61 -15.54 7.98 -6.17
CA ILE A 61 -15.36 9.11 -7.06
C ILE A 61 -14.45 8.62 -8.18
N GLU A 62 -14.90 8.78 -9.42
CA GLU A 62 -14.12 8.47 -10.61
C GLU A 62 -13.56 9.76 -11.21
N PHE A 63 -12.27 9.77 -11.46
CA PHE A 63 -11.54 10.80 -12.18
C PHE A 63 -11.22 10.26 -13.56
N GLN A 64 -12.05 10.63 -14.54
CA GLN A 64 -11.85 10.27 -15.93
C GLN A 64 -11.05 11.37 -16.63
N ASP A 65 -9.87 11.03 -17.14
CA ASP A 65 -9.08 11.92 -17.97
C ASP A 65 -9.62 11.91 -19.41
N THR A 66 -10.32 12.99 -19.78
CA THR A 66 -10.90 13.16 -21.12
C THR A 66 -9.95 13.87 -22.09
N SER A 67 -8.72 14.14 -21.69
CA SER A 67 -7.73 14.75 -22.57
C SER A 67 -7.45 13.84 -23.78
N ASN A 68 -7.35 14.47 -24.96
CA ASN A 68 -7.23 13.77 -26.24
C ASN A 68 -6.13 14.37 -27.14
N ALA A 69 -5.36 15.32 -26.59
CA ALA A 69 -4.16 15.82 -27.24
C ALA A 69 -3.02 14.82 -26.99
N GLY A 70 -2.37 14.35 -28.05
CA GLY A 70 -1.46 13.20 -28.07
C GLY A 70 -0.16 13.29 -27.23
N SER A 71 -0.07 14.25 -26.30
CA SER A 71 1.02 14.41 -25.34
C SER A 71 0.60 14.24 -23.88
N PHE A 72 -0.69 14.12 -23.57
CA PHE A 72 -1.17 13.91 -22.20
C PHE A 72 -1.42 12.41 -21.97
N PRO A 73 -1.01 11.86 -20.82
CA PRO A 73 -1.32 10.49 -20.47
C PRO A 73 -2.78 10.39 -20.03
N ASN A 74 -3.58 9.56 -20.69
CA ASN A 74 -4.99 9.31 -20.36
C ASN A 74 -5.09 8.36 -19.15
N GLU A 75 -4.80 8.87 -17.98
CA GLU A 75 -4.76 8.10 -16.73
C GLU A 75 -6.05 8.33 -15.95
N ASP A 76 -6.92 7.32 -15.96
CA ASP A 76 -8.15 7.30 -15.19
C ASP A 76 -7.89 6.74 -13.79
N TRP A 77 -8.49 7.37 -12.79
CA TRP A 77 -8.33 7.00 -11.39
C TRP A 77 -9.68 6.87 -10.71
N SER A 78 -9.76 6.00 -9.70
CA SER A 78 -10.86 6.02 -8.75
C SER A 78 -10.34 6.10 -7.32
N VAL A 79 -11.09 6.80 -6.49
CA VAL A 79 -10.95 6.78 -5.03
C VAL A 79 -12.26 6.29 -4.45
N GLY A 80 -12.18 5.42 -3.45
CA GLY A 80 -13.39 4.84 -2.92
C GLY A 80 -13.21 4.11 -1.60
N ILE A 81 -14.36 3.77 -1.05
CA ILE A 81 -14.47 2.83 0.06
C ILE A 81 -15.27 1.64 -0.46
N THR A 82 -14.80 0.44 -0.17
CA THR A 82 -15.52 -0.79 -0.43
C THR A 82 -15.70 -1.53 0.87
N ASP A 83 -16.91 -2.08 1.10
CA ASP A 83 -17.12 -3.08 2.15
C ASP A 83 -16.65 -4.48 1.72
N GLY A 84 -16.25 -4.60 0.45
CA GLY A 84 -15.57 -5.75 -0.11
C GLY A 84 -16.47 -6.92 -0.53
N GLY A 85 -17.79 -6.85 -0.32
CA GLY A 85 -18.67 -7.99 -0.59
C GLY A 85 -18.10 -9.32 -0.05
N SER A 86 -18.38 -10.45 -0.70
CA SER A 86 -17.87 -11.77 -0.25
C SER A 86 -16.46 -12.12 -0.73
N ALA A 87 -15.75 -11.22 -1.44
CA ALA A 87 -14.50 -11.55 -2.15
C ALA A 87 -13.38 -10.50 -2.03
N ALA A 88 -13.64 -9.34 -1.43
CA ALA A 88 -12.66 -8.32 -1.12
C ALA A 88 -12.79 -7.92 0.37
N SER A 89 -11.71 -7.42 0.96
CA SER A 89 -11.73 -6.90 2.33
C SER A 89 -12.25 -5.47 2.34
N THR A 90 -12.93 -5.07 3.41
CA THR A 90 -13.32 -3.67 3.62
C THR A 90 -12.08 -2.77 3.60
N SER A 91 -12.07 -1.76 2.73
CA SER A 91 -10.90 -0.89 2.53
C SER A 91 -11.24 0.47 1.95
N PHE A 92 -10.38 1.45 2.25
CA PHE A 92 -10.23 2.67 1.46
C PHE A 92 -9.16 2.43 0.40
N PHE A 93 -9.40 2.87 -0.84
CA PHE A 93 -8.46 2.66 -1.93
C PHE A 93 -8.32 3.87 -2.86
N ILE A 94 -7.16 3.95 -3.50
CA ILE A 94 -6.90 4.74 -4.71
C ILE A 94 -6.41 3.78 -5.77
N LYS A 95 -7.12 3.72 -6.89
CA LYS A 95 -6.88 2.77 -7.97
C LYS A 95 -6.66 3.50 -9.28
N SER A 96 -5.66 3.07 -10.04
CA SER A 96 -5.58 3.40 -11.45
C SER A 96 -6.53 2.49 -12.21
N LEU A 97 -7.53 3.08 -12.86
CA LEU A 97 -8.45 2.36 -13.73
C LEU A 97 -7.79 2.01 -15.07
N THR A 98 -6.91 2.88 -15.58
CA THR A 98 -6.12 2.64 -16.79
C THR A 98 -5.24 1.40 -16.68
N HIS A 99 -4.51 1.26 -15.57
CA HIS A 99 -3.63 0.10 -15.33
C HIS A 99 -4.33 -1.04 -14.58
N ASN A 100 -5.54 -0.80 -14.08
CA ASN A 100 -6.28 -1.72 -13.21
C ASN A 100 -5.46 -2.20 -12.00
N LEU A 101 -4.76 -1.28 -11.34
CA LEU A 101 -3.89 -1.54 -10.19
C LEU A 101 -4.22 -0.57 -9.06
N ASP A 102 -4.32 -1.11 -7.84
CA ASP A 102 -4.46 -0.30 -6.64
C ASP A 102 -3.11 0.36 -6.33
N ALA A 103 -3.09 1.69 -6.24
CA ALA A 103 -1.90 2.45 -5.88
C ALA A 103 -1.79 2.70 -4.37
N LEU A 104 -2.93 2.72 -3.68
CA LEU A 104 -3.02 2.77 -2.23
C LEU A 104 -4.22 1.92 -1.80
N VAL A 105 -4.02 1.06 -0.81
CA VAL A 105 -5.11 0.37 -0.10
C VAL A 105 -4.85 0.50 1.39
N ILE A 106 -5.87 0.88 2.14
CA ILE A 106 -5.89 0.91 3.60
C ILE A 106 -7.01 -0.02 4.06
N SER A 107 -6.67 -1.10 4.75
CA SER A 107 -7.67 -2.06 5.27
C SER A 107 -8.42 -1.49 6.47
N ALA A 108 -9.57 -2.08 6.81
CA ALA A 108 -10.29 -1.75 8.04
C ALA A 108 -9.48 -2.01 9.32
N ASP A 109 -8.51 -2.93 9.27
CA ASP A 109 -7.62 -3.28 10.39
C ASP A 109 -6.39 -2.36 10.48
N GLY A 110 -6.23 -1.43 9.52
CA GLY A 110 -5.14 -0.45 9.50
C GLY A 110 -3.90 -0.89 8.71
N ASP A 111 -3.95 -2.01 8.00
CA ASP A 111 -2.88 -2.44 7.10
C ASP A 111 -2.82 -1.53 5.87
N VAL A 112 -1.60 -1.26 5.38
CA VAL A 112 -1.40 -0.34 4.25
C VAL A 112 -0.63 -1.04 3.15
N ALA A 113 -1.14 -0.97 1.92
CA ALA A 113 -0.40 -1.32 0.71
C ALA A 113 -0.16 -0.05 -0.10
N LEU A 114 1.12 0.28 -0.35
CA LEU A 114 1.55 1.51 -1.01
C LEU A 114 2.33 1.20 -2.29
N GLY A 115 1.81 1.70 -3.42
CA GLY A 115 2.35 1.54 -4.76
C GLY A 115 1.54 0.57 -5.61
N ALA A 116 1.53 0.80 -6.93
CA ALA A 116 0.71 0.08 -7.90
C ALA A 116 0.83 -1.46 -7.79
N GLY A 117 -0.23 -2.14 -7.36
CA GLY A 117 -0.24 -3.59 -7.19
C GLY A 117 0.53 -4.09 -5.96
N ALA A 118 0.79 -3.23 -4.96
CA ALA A 118 1.26 -3.70 -3.67
C ALA A 118 0.17 -4.55 -2.99
N ALA A 119 0.59 -5.62 -2.32
CA ALA A 119 -0.31 -6.50 -1.58
C ALA A 119 -0.45 -6.04 -0.13
N ILE A 120 -1.66 -6.19 0.43
CA ILE A 120 -1.90 -5.99 1.86
C ILE A 120 -1.20 -7.10 2.65
N VAL A 121 -0.47 -6.70 3.69
CA VAL A 121 0.20 -7.59 4.63
C VAL A 121 -0.26 -7.20 6.03
N THR A 122 -0.73 -8.19 6.80
CA THR A 122 -1.24 -7.99 8.16
C THR A 122 -0.20 -7.33 9.06
N GLU A 123 -0.62 -6.30 9.80
CA GLU A 123 0.17 -5.48 10.70
C GLU A 123 1.38 -4.80 10.04
N ALA A 124 1.29 -4.47 8.74
CA ALA A 124 2.40 -3.89 8.00
C ALA A 124 2.00 -2.75 7.04
N VAL A 125 2.99 -1.90 6.75
CA VAL A 125 3.00 -1.04 5.56
C VAL A 125 3.79 -1.76 4.48
N SER A 126 3.08 -2.41 3.56
CA SER A 126 3.67 -3.04 2.39
C SER A 126 3.94 -2.00 1.31
N VAL A 127 5.11 -2.05 0.67
CA VAL A 127 5.48 -1.19 -0.47
C VAL A 127 5.48 -1.94 -1.80
N GLY A 128 5.01 -3.18 -1.82
CA GLY A 128 5.07 -4.04 -3.01
C GLY A 128 4.37 -5.37 -2.81
N ASP A 129 4.71 -6.32 -3.66
CA ASP A 129 4.30 -7.72 -3.55
C ASP A 129 5.53 -8.61 -3.80
N LEU A 130 5.42 -9.91 -3.55
CA LEU A 130 6.50 -10.87 -3.75
C LEU A 130 7.03 -10.81 -5.18
N GLY A 131 8.32 -10.48 -5.34
CA GLY A 131 8.97 -10.31 -6.64
C GLY A 131 8.69 -8.98 -7.35
N SER A 132 7.93 -8.09 -6.70
CA SER A 132 7.65 -6.71 -7.14
C SER A 132 7.91 -5.70 -6.01
N GLU A 133 8.98 -5.93 -5.24
CA GLU A 133 9.37 -5.08 -4.13
C GLU A 133 9.83 -3.70 -4.63
N ARG A 134 9.49 -2.66 -3.86
CA ARG A 134 9.94 -1.29 -4.15
C ARG A 134 11.06 -0.86 -3.21
N ARG A 135 11.93 -0.01 -3.74
CA ARG A 135 12.93 0.68 -2.92
C ARG A 135 12.27 1.83 -2.18
N VAL A 136 12.62 1.99 -0.90
CA VAL A 136 12.38 3.22 -0.15
C VAL A 136 13.64 4.07 -0.25
N THR A 137 13.55 5.22 -0.91
CA THR A 137 14.69 6.12 -1.16
C THR A 137 14.55 7.40 -0.35
N HIS A 138 15.67 8.08 -0.10
CA HIS A 138 15.73 9.29 0.73
C HIS A 138 15.36 9.03 2.21
N VAL A 139 15.68 7.84 2.70
CA VAL A 139 15.60 7.50 4.13
C VAL A 139 16.82 8.11 4.82
N ALA A 140 16.59 9.01 5.78
CA ALA A 140 17.63 9.54 6.64
C ALA A 140 18.18 8.46 7.57
N ASP A 141 19.37 8.68 8.15
CA ASP A 141 19.94 7.76 9.13
C ASP A 141 19.07 7.70 10.38
N GLY A 142 18.79 6.49 10.87
CA GLY A 142 18.00 6.27 12.07
C GLY A 142 18.72 6.75 13.33
N VAL A 143 17.94 7.26 14.29
CA VAL A 143 18.42 7.82 15.56
C VAL A 143 17.87 7.03 16.75
N ASP A 144 16.57 6.73 16.74
CA ASP A 144 15.91 5.96 17.79
C ASP A 144 15.89 4.46 17.47
N ASP A 145 15.67 3.62 18.49
CA ASP A 145 15.71 2.15 18.36
C ASP A 145 14.69 1.58 17.34
N THR A 146 13.63 2.33 17.06
CA THR A 146 12.54 1.93 16.14
C THR A 146 12.66 2.56 14.74
N ASP A 147 13.75 3.25 14.44
CA ASP A 147 13.95 3.87 13.14
C ASP A 147 14.42 2.86 12.09
N ALA A 148 14.05 3.12 10.83
CA ALA A 148 14.60 2.37 9.70
C ALA A 148 16.09 2.68 9.53
N VAL A 149 16.90 1.65 9.31
CA VAL A 149 18.34 1.78 9.08
C VAL A 149 18.64 2.08 7.61
N SER A 150 19.44 3.11 7.34
CA SER A 150 19.85 3.46 5.98
C SER A 150 20.98 2.55 5.45
N LEU A 151 21.18 2.53 4.13
CA LEU A 151 22.31 1.82 3.52
C LEU A 151 23.67 2.40 3.95
N ALA A 152 23.74 3.69 4.30
CA ALA A 152 24.98 4.32 4.78
C ALA A 152 25.38 3.77 6.15
N GLN A 153 24.44 3.68 7.09
CA GLN A 153 24.66 3.06 8.41
C GLN A 153 25.07 1.60 8.29
N PHE A 154 24.43 0.82 7.41
CA PHE A 154 24.81 -0.57 7.16
C PHE A 154 26.25 -0.72 6.65
N ASN A 155 26.66 0.14 5.69
CA ASN A 155 28.03 0.11 5.16
C ASN A 155 29.08 0.52 6.20
N ALA A 156 28.77 1.50 7.06
CA ALA A 156 29.66 1.89 8.17
C ALA A 156 29.82 0.75 9.19
N PHE A 157 28.73 0.08 9.54
CA PHE A 157 28.75 -1.13 10.37
C PHE A 157 29.60 -2.24 9.73
N LYS A 158 29.38 -2.54 8.45
CA LYS A 158 30.14 -3.56 7.70
C LYS A 158 31.65 -3.30 7.71
N THR A 159 32.08 -2.06 7.51
CA THR A 159 33.51 -1.71 7.58
C THR A 159 34.07 -1.94 8.98
N THR A 160 33.36 -1.51 10.02
CA THR A 160 33.78 -1.67 11.42
C THR A 160 33.89 -3.15 11.80
N ALA A 161 32.88 -3.95 11.45
CA ALA A 161 32.84 -5.38 11.73
C ALA A 161 33.96 -6.13 11.00
N THR A 162 34.22 -5.80 9.74
CA THR A 162 35.29 -6.46 8.96
C THR A 162 36.68 -6.13 9.51
N ALA A 163 36.89 -4.88 9.96
CA ALA A 163 38.15 -4.49 10.59
C ALA A 163 38.38 -5.24 11.91
N SER A 164 37.37 -5.31 12.79
CA SER A 164 37.47 -6.04 14.06
C SER A 164 37.83 -7.52 13.84
N VAL A 165 37.22 -8.18 12.86
CA VAL A 165 37.54 -9.58 12.54
C VAL A 165 38.97 -9.71 12.01
N SER A 166 39.42 -8.78 11.18
CA SER A 166 40.81 -8.76 10.69
C SER A 166 41.82 -8.63 11.83
N ASP A 167 41.52 -7.78 12.82
CA ASP A 167 42.36 -7.58 13.99
C ASP A 167 42.42 -8.84 14.87
N ASP A 168 41.28 -9.48 15.10
CA ASP A 168 41.20 -10.75 15.83
C ASP A 168 41.98 -11.87 15.13
N VAL A 169 41.89 -11.96 13.80
CA VAL A 169 42.65 -12.94 13.01
C VAL A 169 44.16 -12.70 13.13
N ALA A 170 44.61 -11.45 13.04
CA ALA A 170 46.02 -11.11 13.22
C ALA A 170 46.50 -11.43 14.64
N ALA A 171 45.68 -11.17 15.66
CA ALA A 171 46.00 -11.51 17.04
C ALA A 171 46.09 -13.04 17.27
N LEU A 172 45.21 -13.81 16.63
CA LEU A 172 45.26 -15.27 16.66
C LEU A 172 46.50 -15.82 15.94
N ASP A 173 46.85 -15.26 14.77
CA ASP A 173 48.05 -15.65 14.02
C ASP A 173 49.33 -15.43 14.86
N ALA A 174 49.43 -14.27 15.53
CA ALA A 174 50.54 -13.99 16.43
C ALA A 174 50.61 -14.97 17.62
N ARG A 175 49.46 -15.36 18.18
CA ARG A 175 49.39 -16.37 19.25
C ARG A 175 49.82 -17.75 18.75
N LEU A 176 49.43 -18.13 17.53
CA LEU A 176 49.81 -19.40 16.92
C LEU A 176 51.33 -19.46 16.68
N SER A 177 51.90 -18.42 16.06
CA SER A 177 53.35 -18.31 15.85
C SER A 177 54.14 -18.37 17.17
N GLY A 178 53.60 -17.75 18.23
CA GLY A 178 54.17 -17.85 19.58
C GLY A 178 54.14 -19.27 20.16
N LEU A 179 53.06 -20.03 19.92
CA LEU A 179 52.97 -21.44 20.33
C LEU A 179 53.93 -22.33 19.52
N GLU A 180 54.06 -22.11 18.22
CA GLU A 180 55.00 -22.82 17.34
C GLU A 180 56.45 -22.63 17.82
N THR A 181 56.83 -21.39 18.15
CA THR A 181 58.16 -21.07 18.68
C THR A 181 58.44 -21.82 19.98
N ARG A 182 57.47 -21.83 20.92
CA ARG A 182 57.60 -22.54 22.19
C ARG A 182 57.69 -24.05 22.00
N LEU A 183 56.97 -24.61 21.03
CA LEU A 183 57.04 -26.03 20.70
C LEU A 183 58.44 -26.38 20.14
N SER A 184 58.97 -25.56 19.24
CA SER A 184 60.32 -25.74 18.71
C SER A 184 61.38 -25.72 19.81
N ASP A 185 61.32 -24.78 20.75
CA ASP A 185 62.23 -24.72 21.90
C ASP A 185 62.16 -26.00 22.76
N LEU A 186 60.94 -26.47 23.06
CA LEU A 186 60.73 -27.70 23.83
C LEU A 186 61.32 -28.93 23.13
N VAL A 187 61.16 -29.03 21.80
CA VAL A 187 61.74 -30.11 21.00
C VAL A 187 63.27 -30.07 21.11
N THR A 188 63.89 -28.93 20.86
CA THR A 188 65.36 -28.78 20.94
C THR A 188 65.89 -29.11 22.34
N ARG A 189 65.19 -28.69 23.40
CA ARG A 189 65.58 -29.00 24.78
C ARG A 189 65.45 -30.49 25.09
N LEU A 190 64.43 -31.16 24.56
CA LEU A 190 64.26 -32.60 24.72
C LEU A 190 65.39 -33.37 24.03
N GLU A 191 65.79 -32.97 22.82
CA GLU A 191 66.94 -33.53 22.10
C GLU A 191 68.23 -33.36 22.89
N ALA A 192 68.48 -32.18 23.47
CA ALA A 192 69.66 -31.93 24.29
C ALA A 192 69.71 -32.80 25.56
N VAL A 193 68.56 -32.99 26.23
CA VAL A 193 68.46 -33.87 27.41
C VAL A 193 68.71 -35.34 27.01
N ALA A 194 68.19 -35.78 25.87
CA ALA A 194 68.41 -37.14 25.38
C ALA A 194 69.91 -37.42 25.13
N ILE A 195 70.68 -36.44 24.67
CA ILE A 195 72.13 -36.55 24.50
C ILE A 195 72.86 -36.66 25.85
N GLN A 196 72.42 -35.96 26.89
CA GLN A 196 73.05 -36.01 28.21
C GLN A 196 72.78 -37.31 29.00
N ALA A 197 71.72 -38.03 28.64
CA ALA A 197 71.30 -39.25 29.32
C ALA A 197 71.96 -40.54 28.78
N ASN A 198 72.83 -40.43 27.77
CA ASN A 198 73.49 -41.53 27.07
C ASN A 198 75.01 -41.39 27.14
#